data_AF-A0A6J4IH23-F1
#
_entry.id   AF-A0A6J4IH23-F1
#
_cell.length_a   1.000
_cell.length_b   1.000
_cell.length_c   1.000
_cell.angle_alpha   90.00
_cell.angle_beta   90.00
_cell.angle_gamma   90.00
#
_symmetry.space_group_name_H-M   'P 1'
#
loop_
_entity.id
_entity.type
_entity.pdbx_description
1 polymer ?
#
loop_
_entity_poly.entity_id
_entity_poly.type
_entity_poly.pdbx_seq_one_letter_code
_entity_poly.pdbx_strand_id
1 'polypeptide(L)'
;MTYDSLCRAVRELLAGAAPGAAPGAGMADALCVHLRTAEEAQRRGDPRARAGALTAYANQLDALVNRRTLSGAQAAALKALADQLGPEGQR
;
A
#
# COMPACT_ATOMS: atom_id res chain seq x y z
N MET A 1 12.08 -5.64 2.41
CA MET A 1 11.19 -4.61 1.85
C MET A 1 10.98 -3.51 2.90
N THR A 2 10.86 -2.23 2.53
CA THR A 2 10.51 -1.15 3.48
C THR A 2 9.19 -0.49 3.08
N TYR A 3 8.53 0.16 4.05
CA TYR A 3 7.29 0.90 3.81
C TYR A 3 7.46 2.02 2.77
N ASP A 4 8.62 2.69 2.76
CA ASP A 4 8.98 3.72 1.77
C ASP A 4 9.12 3.14 0.35
N SER A 5 9.82 2.01 0.21
CA SER A 5 9.94 1.33 -1.10
C SER A 5 8.60 0.88 -1.66
N LEU A 6 7.69 0.40 -0.79
CA LEU A 6 6.33 0.05 -1.20
C LEU A 6 5.50 1.28 -1.60
N CYS A 7 5.58 2.37 -0.84
CA CYS A 7 4.92 3.63 -1.20
C CYS A 7 5.40 4.17 -2.56
N ARG A 8 6.69 4.05 -2.87
CA ARG A 8 7.24 4.41 -4.18
C ARG A 8 6.67 3.54 -5.30
N ALA A 9 6.60 2.23 -5.11
CA ALA A 9 6.00 1.31 -6.08
C ALA A 9 4.51 1.62 -6.35
N VAL A 10 3.75 1.97 -5.30
CA VAL A 10 2.35 2.42 -5.44
C VAL A 10 2.25 3.68 -6.31
N ARG A 11 3.10 4.67 -6.03
CA ARG A 11 3.13 5.93 -6.79
C ARG A 11 3.48 5.69 -8.26
N GLU A 12 4.46 4.85 -8.54
CA GLU A 12 4.86 4.51 -9.92
C GLU A 12 3.74 3.79 -10.68
N LEU A 13 3.08 2.82 -10.05
CA LEU A 13 1.96 2.10 -10.65
C LEU A 13 0.76 3.01 -10.95
N LEU A 14 0.42 3.92 -10.03
CA LEU A 14 -0.70 4.86 -10.20
C LEU A 14 -0.37 6.02 -11.13
N ALA A 15 0.90 6.44 -11.22
CA ALA A 15 1.36 7.43 -12.20
C ALA A 15 1.33 6.88 -13.63
N GLY A 16 1.69 5.61 -13.82
CA GLY A 16 1.65 4.93 -15.12
C GLY A 16 0.22 4.60 -15.62
N ALA A 17 -0.76 4.53 -14.71
CA ALA A 17 -2.13 4.15 -15.04
C ALA A 17 -2.99 5.27 -15.66
N ALA A 18 -2.54 6.53 -15.64
CA ALA A 18 -3.33 7.67 -16.12
C ALA A 18 -2.49 8.68 -16.93
N PRO A 19 -2.45 8.57 -18.28
CA PRO A 19 -1.96 9.67 -19.10
C PRO A 19 -2.96 10.83 -19.00
N GLY A 20 -2.66 11.82 -18.15
CA GLY A 20 -3.31 13.14 -18.20
C GLY A 20 -4.13 13.60 -16.98
N ALA A 21 -4.12 12.94 -15.81
CA ALA A 21 -4.85 13.49 -14.67
C ALA A 21 -4.27 13.15 -13.29
N ALA A 22 -4.38 14.15 -12.41
CA ALA A 22 -4.03 14.18 -10.99
C ALA A 22 -4.72 13.17 -10.01
N PRO A 23 -5.75 12.36 -10.35
CA PRO A 23 -6.38 11.44 -9.37
C PRO A 23 -5.44 10.37 -8.82
N GLY A 24 -4.46 9.91 -9.62
CA GLY A 24 -3.51 8.88 -9.22
C GLY A 24 -2.63 9.30 -8.04
N ALA A 25 -2.29 10.59 -7.94
CA ALA A 25 -1.45 11.12 -6.87
C ALA A 25 -2.17 11.10 -5.51
N GLY A 26 -3.42 11.59 -5.44
CA GLY A 26 -4.19 11.57 -4.19
C GLY A 26 -4.49 10.16 -3.67
N MET A 27 -4.70 9.21 -4.58
CA MET A 27 -4.90 7.80 -4.23
C MET A 27 -3.60 7.16 -3.75
N ALA A 28 -2.47 7.49 -4.38
CA ALA A 28 -1.16 7.02 -3.94
C ALA A 28 -0.79 7.58 -2.56
N ASP A 29 -1.06 8.87 -2.30
CA ASP A 29 -0.85 9.46 -0.98
C ASP A 29 -1.69 8.78 0.11
N ALA A 30 -2.97 8.52 -0.16
CA ALA A 30 -3.82 7.82 0.79
C ALA A 30 -3.31 6.39 1.09
N LEU A 31 -2.87 5.65 0.07
CA LEU A 31 -2.23 4.34 0.27
C LEU A 31 -0.93 4.44 1.08
N CYS A 32 -0.07 5.42 0.77
CA CYS A 32 1.16 5.67 1.50
C CYS A 32 0.94 6.06 2.96
N VAL A 33 -0.16 6.76 3.28
CA VAL A 33 -0.54 7.07 4.67
C VAL A 33 -0.80 5.80 5.46
N HIS A 34 -1.52 4.83 4.91
CA HIS A 34 -1.73 3.54 5.59
C HIS A 34 -0.42 2.79 5.85
N LEU A 35 0.51 2.82 4.90
CA LEU A 35 1.84 2.24 5.07
C LEU A 35 2.66 2.95 6.16
N ARG A 36 2.61 4.28 6.21
CA ARG A 36 3.25 5.05 7.28
C ARG A 36 2.65 4.73 8.65
N THR A 37 1.32 4.63 8.75
CA THR A 37 0.65 4.21 9.99
C THR A 37 1.09 2.81 10.43
N ALA A 38 1.22 1.87 9.49
CA ALA A 38 1.73 0.54 9.78
C ALA A 38 3.20 0.56 10.26
N GLU A 39 4.04 1.41 9.66
CA GLU A 39 5.42 1.64 10.10
C GLU A 39 5.50 2.23 11.51
N GLU A 40 4.71 3.26 11.80
CA GLU A 40 4.66 3.87 13.14
C GLU A 40 4.17 2.88 14.19
N ALA A 41 3.14 2.09 13.87
CA ALA A 41 2.66 1.03 14.74
C ALA A 41 3.73 -0.04 14.98
N GLN A 42 4.48 -0.44 13.94
CA GLN A 42 5.62 -1.34 14.07
C GLN A 42 6.70 -0.77 15.00
N ARG A 43 7.06 0.51 14.82
CA ARG A 43 8.06 1.19 15.67
C ARG A 43 7.62 1.29 17.12
N ARG A 44 6.32 1.42 17.39
CA ARG A 44 5.74 1.42 18.74
C ARG A 44 5.58 0.01 19.34
N GLY A 45 5.82 -1.05 18.56
CA GLY A 45 5.60 -2.43 18.99
C GLY A 45 4.11 -2.80 19.12
N ASP A 46 3.22 -2.14 18.36
CA ASP A 46 1.79 -2.44 18.34
C ASP A 46 1.41 -3.30 17.12
N PRO A 47 1.38 -4.63 17.24
CA PRO A 47 1.06 -5.51 16.13
C PRO A 47 -0.40 -5.41 15.69
N ARG A 48 -1.32 -4.98 16.56
CA ARG A 48 -2.74 -4.85 16.22
C ARG A 48 -2.97 -3.62 15.34
N ALA A 49 -2.40 -2.48 15.73
CA ALA A 49 -2.46 -1.26 14.92
C ALA A 49 -1.77 -1.45 13.56
N ARG A 50 -0.64 -2.15 13.54
CA ARG A 50 0.06 -2.50 12.30
C ARG A 50 -0.81 -3.35 11.38
N ALA A 51 -1.40 -4.42 11.91
CA ALA A 51 -2.30 -5.28 11.14
C ALA A 51 -3.50 -4.50 10.60
N GLY A 52 -4.14 -3.67 11.44
CA GLY A 52 -5.27 -2.83 11.02
C GLY A 52 -4.92 -1.86 9.89
N ALA A 53 -3.74 -1.25 9.94
CA ALA A 53 -3.26 -0.35 8.88
C ALA A 53 -2.98 -1.09 7.56
N LEU A 54 -2.39 -2.30 7.62
CA LEU A 54 -2.18 -3.14 6.43
C LEU A 54 -3.51 -3.66 5.85
N THR A 55 -4.49 -4.00 6.69
CA THR A 55 -5.85 -4.35 6.24
C THR A 55 -6.53 -3.17 5.54
N ALA A 56 -6.43 -1.95 6.10
CA ALA A 56 -6.97 -0.75 5.47
C ALA A 56 -6.32 -0.48 4.10
N TYR A 57 -4.99 -0.65 4.01
CA TYR A 57 -4.26 -0.58 2.75
C TYR A 57 -4.80 -1.60 1.71
N ALA A 58 -4.97 -2.87 2.11
CA ALA A 58 -5.49 -3.91 1.23
C ALA A 58 -6.93 -3.62 0.76
N ASN A 59 -7.80 -3.17 1.66
CA ASN A 59 -9.18 -2.79 1.33
C ASN A 59 -9.23 -1.63 0.33
N GLN A 60 -8.33 -0.65 0.48
CA GLN A 60 -8.24 0.47 -0.44
C GLN A 60 -7.75 0.04 -1.83
N LEU A 61 -6.81 -0.92 -1.92
CA LEU A 61 -6.42 -1.51 -3.20
C LEU A 61 -7.62 -2.19 -3.89
N ASP A 62 -8.43 -2.95 -3.16
CA ASP A 62 -9.64 -3.57 -3.72
C ASP A 62 -10.66 -2.53 -4.18
N ALA A 63 -10.82 -1.44 -3.44
CA ALA A 63 -11.67 -0.32 -3.87
C ALA A 63 -11.17 0.32 -5.18
N LEU A 64 -9.85 0.43 -5.38
CA LEU A 64 -9.27 0.94 -6.62
C LEU A 64 -9.43 -0.03 -7.78
N VAL A 65 -9.39 -1.34 -7.53
CA VAL A 65 -9.73 -2.37 -8.53
C VAL A 65 -11.19 -2.26 -8.95
N ASN A 66 -12.10 -2.14 -7.98
CA ASN A 66 -13.54 -1.96 -8.25
C ASN A 66 -13.84 -0.68 -9.05
N ARG A 67 -13.07 0.38 -8.82
CA ARG A 67 -13.13 1.64 -9.59
C ARG A 67 -12.41 1.58 -10.94
N ARG A 68 -11.84 0.42 -11.32
CA ARG A 68 -11.03 0.21 -12.53
C ARG A 68 -9.82 1.14 -12.64
N THR A 69 -9.32 1.64 -11.51
CA THR A 69 -8.11 2.48 -11.45
C THR A 69 -6.84 1.64 -11.39
N LEU A 70 -6.91 0.49 -10.71
CA LEU A 70 -5.86 -0.54 -10.68
C LEU A 70 -6.39 -1.82 -11.32
N SER A 71 -5.51 -2.58 -11.97
CA SER A 71 -5.84 -3.94 -12.37
C SER A 71 -5.76 -4.88 -11.16
N GLY A 72 -6.53 -5.98 -11.18
CA GLY A 72 -6.45 -7.00 -10.14
C GLY A 72 -5.03 -7.55 -9.96
N ALA A 73 -4.27 -7.69 -11.05
CA ALA A 73 -2.87 -8.12 -11.01
C ALA A 73 -1.96 -7.10 -10.31
N GLN A 74 -2.15 -5.80 -10.56
CA GLN A 74 -1.38 -4.74 -9.89
C GLN A 74 -1.71 -4.69 -8.39
N ALA A 75 -2.98 -4.80 -8.02
CA ALA A 75 -3.39 -4.86 -6.62
C ALA A 75 -2.85 -6.10 -5.91
N ALA A 76 -2.86 -7.27 -6.55
CA ALA A 76 -2.28 -8.50 -6.02
C ALA A 76 -0.77 -8.38 -5.80
N ALA A 77 -0.04 -7.79 -6.74
CA ALA A 77 1.40 -7.53 -6.59
C ALA A 77 1.66 -6.61 -5.39
N LEU A 78 0.92 -5.50 -5.26
CA LEU A 78 1.05 -4.57 -4.13
C LEU A 78 0.71 -5.20 -2.78
N LYS A 79 -0.27 -6.10 -2.74
CA LYS A 79 -0.60 -6.90 -1.54
C LYS A 79 0.51 -7.87 -1.17
N ALA A 80 1.09 -8.58 -2.14
CA ALA A 80 2.21 -9.48 -1.91
C ALA A 80 3.46 -8.74 -1.39
N LEU A 81 3.73 -7.54 -1.90
CA LEU A 81 4.81 -6.70 -1.39
C LEU A 81 4.53 -6.18 0.04
N ALA A 82 3.26 -5.91 0.37
CA ALA A 82 2.86 -5.54 1.72
C ALA A 82 2.96 -6.71 2.70
N ASP A 83 2.70 -7.94 2.26
CA ASP A 83 2.87 -9.16 3.07
C ASP A 83 4.35 -9.39 3.43
N GLN A 84 5.27 -9.07 2.51
CA GLN A 84 6.72 -9.06 2.74
C GLN A 84 7.20 -7.95 3.70
N LEU A 85 6.34 -7.01 4.08
CA LEU A 85 6.61 -6.10 5.21
C LEU A 85 6.39 -6.80 6.56
N GLY A 86 5.94 -8.07 6.54
CA GLY A 86 5.85 -9.06 7.61
C GLY A 86 7.08 -9.11 8.54
N PRO A 87 6.96 -9.68 9.76
CA PRO A 87 8.04 -9.74 10.75
C PRO A 87 9.22 -10.66 10.34
N GLU A 88 9.41 -10.96 9.05
CA GLU A 88 10.48 -11.80 8.49
C GLU A 88 11.85 -11.09 8.45
N GLY A 89 12.15 -10.31 9.49
CA GLY A 89 13.49 -10.09 10.02
C GLY A 89 13.74 -10.92 11.29
N GLN A 90 12.94 -11.96 11.55
CA GLN A 90 13.10 -12.89 12.67
C GLN A 90 12.81 -14.33 12.24
N ARG A 91 13.70 -14.92 11.44
CA ARG A 91 13.97 -16.37 11.47
C ARG A 91 15.44 -16.62 11.15
#